data_AF-A0A2H6EG43-F1
#
_entry.id   AF-A0A2H6EG43-F1
#
_cell.length_a   1.000
_cell.length_b   1.000
_cell.length_c   1.000
_cell.angle_alpha   90.00
_cell.angle_beta   90.00
_cell.angle_gamma   90.00
#
_symmetry.space_group_name_H-M   'P 1'
#
loop_
_entity.id
_entity.type
_entity.pdbx_description
1 polymer ?
#
loop_
_entity_poly.entity_id
_entity_poly.type
_entity_poly.pdbx_seq_one_letter_code
_entity_poly.pdbx_strand_id
1 'polypeptide(L)'
;MKKLIIILVSSVLFLLLISCTAGESAGKSPYGSYIYRSYNFLGDLVGDGTIYVNEADSGKVTGNWSIRQIRSCPDCGKQFGSGYLEGYIENDSMFVNLNPTDVEINTMLIGKIKDGKFSGIWRWTDIQNFGFEGTFEATRD
;
A
#
# COMPACT_ATOMS: atom_id res chain seq x y z
N MET A 1 -20.75 21.60 -53.50
CA MET A 1 -19.38 21.31 -52.99
C MET A 1 -19.15 21.85 -51.57
N LYS A 2 -19.33 23.16 -51.28
CA LYS A 2 -19.13 23.72 -49.92
C LYS A 2 -19.97 23.09 -48.80
N LYS A 3 -21.24 22.73 -49.06
CA LYS A 3 -22.11 22.05 -48.07
C LYS A 3 -21.68 20.61 -47.75
N LEU A 4 -21.04 19.91 -48.69
CA LEU A 4 -20.54 18.55 -48.49
C LEU A 4 -19.29 18.54 -47.59
N ILE A 5 -18.44 19.57 -47.73
CA ILE A 5 -17.22 19.75 -46.92
C ILE A 5 -17.58 20.05 -45.46
N ILE A 6 -18.61 20.87 -45.21
CA ILE A 6 -19.05 21.20 -43.84
C ILE A 6 -19.59 19.96 -43.11
N ILE A 7 -20.31 19.08 -43.82
CA ILE A 7 -20.83 17.83 -43.24
C ILE A 7 -19.66 16.89 -42.92
N LEU A 8 -18.69 16.73 -43.83
CA LEU A 8 -17.49 15.90 -43.58
C LEU A 8 -16.66 16.40 -42.39
N VAL A 9 -16.45 17.71 -42.27
CA VAL A 9 -15.67 18.29 -41.14
C VAL A 9 -16.40 18.11 -39.81
N SER A 10 -17.75 18.22 -39.80
CA SER A 10 -18.56 17.98 -38.59
C SER A 10 -18.54 16.52 -38.14
N SER A 11 -18.58 15.57 -39.08
CA SER A 11 -18.50 14.13 -38.78
C SER A 11 -17.14 13.70 -38.23
N VAL A 12 -16.04 14.31 -38.72
CA VAL A 12 -14.69 14.05 -38.22
C VAL A 12 -14.47 14.63 -36.82
N LEU A 13 -15.08 15.78 -36.51
CA LEU A 13 -14.98 16.41 -35.19
C LEU A 13 -15.73 15.63 -34.10
N PHE A 14 -16.84 14.97 -34.46
CA PHE A 14 -17.63 14.14 -33.54
C PHE A 14 -16.93 12.81 -33.19
N LEU A 15 -16.09 12.28 -34.10
CA LEU A 15 -15.31 11.06 -33.88
C LEU A 15 -14.10 11.25 -32.97
N LEU A 16 -13.64 12.49 -32.75
CA LEU A 16 -12.53 12.81 -31.83
C LEU A 16 -12.95 12.86 -30.35
N LEU A 17 -14.26 12.83 -30.05
CA LEU A 17 -14.79 12.85 -28.68
C LEU A 17 -15.10 11.44 -28.13
N ILE A 18 -14.89 10.38 -28.92
CA ILE A 18 -15.04 8.98 -28.48
C ILE A 18 -13.66 8.37 -28.20
N SER A 19 -12.70 9.18 -27.75
CA SER A 19 -11.55 8.63 -27.03
C SER A 19 -12.05 8.24 -25.64
N CYS A 20 -12.72 7.09 -25.57
CA CYS A 20 -13.01 6.39 -24.34
C CYS A 20 -11.68 6.23 -23.63
N THR A 21 -11.49 6.96 -22.53
CA THR A 21 -10.40 6.66 -21.61
C THR A 21 -10.70 5.26 -21.11
N ALA A 22 -9.97 4.27 -21.63
CA ALA A 22 -10.01 2.91 -21.14
C ALA A 22 -9.87 3.01 -19.62
N GLY A 23 -10.92 2.61 -18.91
CA GLY A 23 -10.95 2.64 -17.46
C GLY A 23 -9.67 1.98 -16.96
N GLU A 24 -8.98 2.66 -16.04
CA GLU A 24 -7.88 2.08 -15.29
C GLU A 24 -8.29 0.66 -14.92
N SER A 25 -7.49 -0.31 -15.36
CA SER A 25 -7.73 -1.71 -15.02
C SER A 25 -7.96 -1.75 -13.53
N ALA A 26 -9.16 -2.14 -13.09
CA ALA A 26 -9.48 -2.21 -11.68
C ALA A 26 -8.41 -3.11 -11.04
N GLY A 27 -7.44 -2.49 -10.38
CA GLY A 27 -6.34 -3.21 -9.74
C GLY A 27 -6.93 -4.25 -8.81
N LYS A 28 -6.20 -5.33 -8.57
CA LYS A 28 -6.62 -6.28 -7.52
C LYS A 28 -6.90 -5.48 -6.26
N SER A 29 -8.10 -5.69 -5.69
CA SER A 29 -8.54 -5.02 -4.46
C SER A 29 -7.41 -5.02 -3.42
N PRO A 30 -7.21 -3.93 -2.65
CA PRO A 30 -6.15 -3.83 -1.65
C PRO A 30 -6.35 -4.75 -0.43
N TYR A 31 -7.51 -5.38 -0.31
CA TYR A 31 -7.89 -6.19 0.86
C TYR A 31 -7.45 -7.66 0.72
N GLY A 32 -7.40 -8.40 1.82
CA GLY A 32 -7.05 -9.82 1.87
C GLY A 32 -5.70 -10.13 2.53
N SER A 33 -5.25 -11.37 2.36
CA SER A 33 -4.00 -11.88 2.93
C SER A 33 -2.79 -11.56 2.05
N TYR A 34 -1.70 -11.19 2.71
CA TYR A 34 -0.40 -10.93 2.10
C TYR A 34 0.70 -11.72 2.80
N ILE A 35 1.60 -12.29 2.01
CA ILE A 35 2.90 -12.79 2.47
C ILE A 35 3.85 -11.61 2.59
N TYR A 36 4.30 -11.33 3.81
CA TYR A 36 5.08 -10.17 4.20
C TYR A 36 6.56 -10.50 4.39
N ARG A 37 7.43 -9.57 3.99
CA ARG A 37 8.87 -9.57 4.24
C ARG A 37 9.33 -8.15 4.57
N SER A 38 10.13 -8.00 5.63
CA SER A 38 10.78 -6.73 5.97
C SER A 38 12.30 -6.83 5.94
N TYR A 39 12.92 -5.71 5.55
CA TYR A 39 14.35 -5.56 5.36
C TYR A 39 14.85 -4.36 6.16
N ASN A 40 16.03 -4.46 6.80
CA ASN A 40 16.65 -3.32 7.47
C ASN A 40 17.18 -2.27 6.48
N PHE A 41 17.75 -1.17 7.00
CA PHE A 41 18.33 -0.10 6.19
C PHE A 41 19.51 -0.55 5.31
N LEU A 42 20.13 -1.70 5.61
CA LEU A 42 21.19 -2.31 4.81
C LEU A 42 20.64 -3.25 3.72
N GLY A 43 19.33 -3.50 3.69
CA GLY A 43 18.68 -4.42 2.77
C GLY A 43 18.67 -5.88 3.24
N ASP A 44 19.08 -6.17 4.46
CA ASP A 44 19.02 -7.53 5.01
C ASP A 44 17.59 -7.91 5.37
N LEU A 45 17.16 -9.11 4.99
CA LEU A 45 15.88 -9.68 5.44
C LEU A 45 15.91 -9.90 6.97
N VAL A 46 14.96 -9.30 7.67
CA VAL A 46 14.89 -9.29 9.15
C VAL A 46 13.57 -9.84 9.69
N GLY A 47 12.50 -9.78 8.90
CA GLY A 47 11.20 -10.34 9.27
C GLY A 47 10.47 -11.00 8.10
N ASP A 48 9.68 -12.03 8.41
CA ASP A 48 8.76 -12.67 7.47
C ASP A 48 7.44 -13.03 8.16
N GLY A 49 6.36 -13.13 7.41
CA GLY A 49 5.08 -13.51 7.98
C GLY A 49 3.88 -13.19 7.10
N THR A 50 2.77 -12.88 7.74
CA THR A 50 1.50 -12.59 7.07
C THR A 50 0.87 -11.31 7.60
N ILE A 51 0.31 -10.53 6.68
CA ILE A 51 -0.56 -9.39 6.99
C ILE A 51 -1.92 -9.65 6.35
N TYR A 52 -2.98 -9.48 7.12
CA TYR A 52 -4.35 -9.55 6.64
C TYR A 52 -5.00 -8.18 6.73
N VAL A 53 -5.49 -7.67 5.60
CA VAL A 53 -6.09 -6.33 5.47
C VAL A 53 -7.57 -6.44 5.14
N ASN A 54 -8.42 -5.77 5.90
CA ASN A 54 -9.86 -5.64 5.67
C ASN A 54 -10.23 -4.20 5.33
N GLU A 55 -11.35 -4.06 4.63
CA GLU A 55 -12.08 -2.80 4.55
C GLU A 55 -12.87 -2.59 5.84
N ALA A 56 -12.66 -1.46 6.50
CA ALA A 56 -13.43 -1.07 7.68
C ALA A 56 -14.51 -0.04 7.33
N ASP A 57 -14.17 0.92 6.48
CA ASP A 57 -15.01 1.97 5.93
C ASP A 57 -14.34 2.48 4.63
N SER A 58 -15.01 3.33 3.86
CA SER A 58 -14.47 3.91 2.61
C SER A 58 -13.08 4.51 2.82
N GLY A 59 -12.06 3.82 2.32
CA GLY A 59 -10.66 4.24 2.41
C GLY A 59 -9.99 3.98 3.76
N LYS A 60 -10.67 3.43 4.77
CA LYS A 60 -10.09 3.00 6.05
C LYS A 60 -9.86 1.50 6.05
N VAL A 61 -8.70 1.09 6.54
CA VAL A 61 -8.32 -0.32 6.65
C VAL A 61 -8.10 -0.75 8.09
N THR A 62 -8.47 -1.99 8.38
CA THR A 62 -8.16 -2.67 9.64
C THR A 62 -7.61 -4.05 9.32
N GLY A 63 -7.11 -4.78 10.32
CA GLY A 63 -6.59 -6.11 10.04
C GLY A 63 -5.81 -6.73 11.17
N ASN A 64 -5.11 -7.81 10.86
CA ASN A 64 -4.21 -8.45 11.80
C ASN A 64 -2.92 -8.84 11.09
N TRP A 65 -1.85 -9.00 11.87
CA TRP A 65 -0.55 -9.40 11.36
C TRP A 65 0.09 -10.43 12.29
N SER A 66 0.98 -11.24 11.71
CA SER A 66 1.84 -12.18 12.41
C SER A 66 3.17 -12.19 11.67
N ILE A 67 4.20 -11.60 12.27
CA ILE A 67 5.52 -11.38 11.66
C ILE A 67 6.56 -11.99 12.59
N ARG A 68 7.28 -12.99 12.11
CA ARG A 68 8.40 -13.60 12.81
C ARG A 68 9.67 -12.81 12.53
N GLN A 69 10.48 -12.62 13.57
CA GLN A 69 11.84 -12.15 13.42
C GLN A 69 12.74 -13.29 12.93
N ILE A 70 13.39 -13.12 11.77
CA ILE A 70 14.32 -14.11 11.23
C ILE A 70 15.79 -13.76 11.51
N ARG A 71 16.07 -12.49 11.79
CA ARG A 71 17.41 -12.00 12.13
C ARG A 71 17.28 -10.92 13.20
N SER A 72 18.26 -10.88 14.10
CA SER A 72 18.38 -9.77 15.05
C SER A 72 18.43 -8.44 14.30
N CYS A 73 17.57 -7.52 14.71
CA CYS A 73 17.53 -6.16 14.20
C CYS A 73 17.17 -5.22 15.36
N PRO A 74 18.17 -4.74 16.11
CA PRO A 74 17.95 -3.84 17.24
C PRO A 74 17.19 -2.57 16.85
N ASP A 75 17.43 -2.11 15.62
CA ASP A 75 16.90 -0.88 15.07
C ASP A 75 15.55 -1.08 14.32
N CYS A 76 14.95 -2.27 14.38
CA CYS A 76 13.69 -2.56 13.69
C CYS A 76 12.44 -2.29 14.53
N GLY A 77 12.58 -1.90 15.80
CA GLY A 77 11.46 -1.58 16.68
C GLY A 77 10.46 -2.72 16.89
N LYS A 78 9.22 -2.36 17.25
CA LYS A 78 8.13 -3.31 17.54
C LYS A 78 7.36 -3.72 16.27
N GLN A 79 8.03 -4.39 15.35
CA GLN A 79 7.40 -4.95 14.13
C GLN A 79 7.27 -6.48 14.11
N PHE A 80 7.72 -7.16 15.16
CA PHE A 80 7.74 -8.62 15.27
C PHE A 80 6.76 -9.10 16.34
N GLY A 81 6.21 -10.30 16.15
CA GLY A 81 5.14 -10.88 16.97
C GLY A 81 3.83 -10.97 16.20
N SER A 82 2.73 -10.63 16.86
CA SER A 82 1.40 -10.59 16.24
C SER A 82 0.58 -9.46 16.83
N GLY A 83 -0.36 -8.92 16.06
CA GLY A 83 -1.20 -7.83 16.53
C GLY A 83 -2.29 -7.44 15.53
N TYR A 84 -2.98 -6.37 15.90
CA TYR A 84 -3.98 -5.69 15.08
C TYR A 84 -3.35 -4.51 14.35
N LEU A 85 -3.90 -4.14 13.19
CA LEU A 85 -3.48 -2.97 12.43
C LEU A 85 -4.64 -2.04 12.11
N GLU A 86 -4.34 -0.76 12.00
CA GLU A 86 -5.22 0.30 11.47
C GLU A 86 -4.52 1.05 10.37
N GLY A 87 -5.28 1.60 9.44
CA GLY A 87 -4.71 2.38 8.38
C GLY A 87 -5.73 3.07 7.50
N TYR A 88 -5.21 3.63 6.43
CA TYR A 88 -6.02 4.24 5.39
C TYR A 88 -5.34 4.12 4.02
N ILE A 89 -6.13 4.32 2.98
CA ILE A 89 -5.71 4.36 1.59
C ILE A 89 -5.94 5.78 1.07
N GLU A 90 -4.90 6.36 0.48
CA GLU A 90 -4.93 7.68 -0.15
C GLU A 90 -4.00 7.67 -1.38
N ASN A 91 -4.50 8.11 -2.53
CA ASN A 91 -3.72 8.26 -3.78
C ASN A 91 -2.85 7.02 -4.13
N ASP A 92 -3.49 5.84 -4.22
CA ASP A 92 -2.85 4.53 -4.48
C ASP A 92 -1.78 4.07 -3.47
N SER A 93 -1.69 4.79 -2.35
CA SER A 93 -0.80 4.49 -1.25
C SER A 93 -1.61 4.00 -0.07
N MET A 94 -1.09 3.01 0.65
CA MET A 94 -1.66 2.51 1.88
C MET A 94 -0.71 2.78 3.03
N PHE A 95 -1.29 3.31 4.11
CA PHE A 95 -0.62 3.70 5.33
C PHE A 95 -1.18 2.83 6.45
N VAL A 96 -0.35 2.00 7.07
CA VAL A 96 -0.77 1.03 8.08
C VAL A 96 0.05 1.19 9.34
N ASN A 97 -0.59 1.43 10.47
CA ASN A 97 0.01 1.32 11.80
C ASN A 97 -0.14 -0.13 12.31
N LEU A 98 0.97 -0.80 12.61
CA LEU A 98 1.00 -2.17 13.14
C LEU A 98 0.73 -2.25 14.64
N ASN A 99 0.72 -1.13 15.35
CA ASN A 99 0.51 -1.08 16.79
C ASN A 99 -0.31 0.15 17.20
N PRO A 100 -1.55 0.29 16.68
CA PRO A 100 -2.38 1.49 16.86
C PRO A 100 -2.80 1.78 18.30
N THR A 101 -2.66 0.80 19.21
CA THR A 101 -2.98 0.96 20.63
C THR A 101 -1.77 1.30 21.50
N ASP A 102 -0.55 1.29 20.95
CA ASP A 102 0.67 1.65 21.67
C ASP A 102 0.97 3.14 21.43
N VAL A 103 0.85 3.95 22.48
CA VAL A 103 1.03 5.42 22.40
C VAL A 103 2.50 5.85 22.46
N GLU A 104 3.40 4.95 22.89
CA GLU A 104 4.82 5.27 23.04
C GLU A 104 5.61 4.92 21.79
N ILE A 105 5.12 3.95 21.02
CA ILE A 105 5.80 3.39 19.86
C ILE A 105 4.82 3.29 18.70
N ASN A 106 5.22 3.79 17.54
CA ASN A 106 4.45 3.68 16.31
C ASN A 106 5.28 2.97 15.24
N THR A 107 4.72 1.93 14.62
CA THR A 107 5.33 1.19 13.51
C THR A 107 4.42 1.31 12.29
N MET A 108 4.80 2.21 11.38
CA MET A 108 4.07 2.51 10.17
C MET A 108 4.62 1.73 8.98
N LEU A 109 3.75 1.12 8.18
CA LEU A 109 4.02 0.68 6.82
C LEU A 109 3.45 1.70 5.86
N ILE A 110 4.29 2.24 4.98
CA ILE A 110 3.93 3.26 4.02
C ILE A 110 4.36 2.75 2.65
N GLY A 111 3.40 2.45 1.79
CA GLY A 111 3.71 1.82 0.51
C GLY A 111 2.63 1.99 -0.53
N LYS A 112 3.00 1.66 -1.77
CA LYS A 112 2.08 1.66 -2.92
C LYS A 112 1.42 0.30 -3.06
N ILE A 113 0.18 0.30 -3.55
CA ILE A 113 -0.53 -0.92 -3.93
C ILE A 113 -0.55 -1.01 -5.45
N LYS A 114 0.06 -2.06 -5.99
CA LYS A 114 0.06 -2.31 -7.43
C LYS A 114 0.12 -3.80 -7.71
N ASP A 115 -0.75 -4.29 -8.60
CA ASP A 115 -0.75 -5.68 -9.09
C ASP A 115 -0.79 -6.75 -7.97
N GLY A 116 -1.46 -6.46 -6.85
CA GLY A 116 -1.52 -7.35 -5.68
C GLY A 116 -0.26 -7.33 -4.81
N LYS A 117 0.62 -6.35 -4.99
CA LYS A 117 1.77 -6.09 -4.13
C LYS A 117 1.54 -4.79 -3.35
N PHE A 118 1.76 -4.86 -2.05
CA PHE A 118 1.90 -3.71 -1.16
C PHE A 118 3.37 -3.61 -0.74
N SER A 119 4.06 -2.53 -1.14
CA SER A 119 5.49 -2.39 -0.86
C SER A 119 5.90 -0.95 -0.68
N GLY A 120 6.91 -0.74 0.16
CA GLY A 120 7.42 0.59 0.47
C GLY A 120 8.35 0.55 1.68
N ILE A 121 8.20 1.51 2.57
CA ILE A 121 9.02 1.63 3.78
C ILE A 121 8.24 1.21 5.02
N TRP A 122 8.91 0.54 5.93
CA TRP A 122 8.46 0.51 7.32
C TRP A 122 9.22 1.59 8.08
N ARG A 123 8.56 2.27 9.00
CA ARG A 123 9.16 3.25 9.89
C ARG A 123 8.66 2.99 11.31
N TRP A 124 9.60 2.76 12.21
CA TRP A 124 9.33 2.74 13.63
C TRP A 124 9.80 4.06 14.24
N THR A 125 8.96 4.65 15.10
CA THR A 125 9.27 5.87 15.86
C THR A 125 8.86 5.71 17.32
N ASP A 126 9.65 6.25 18.23
CA ASP A 126 9.28 6.43 19.63
C ASP A 126 8.59 7.79 19.88
N ILE A 127 8.16 8.02 21.13
CA ILE A 127 7.49 9.26 21.56
C ILE A 127 8.38 10.51 21.44
N GLN A 128 9.69 10.37 21.31
CA GLN A 128 10.64 11.46 21.11
C GLN A 128 10.91 11.73 19.62
N ASN A 129 10.19 11.05 18.72
CA ASN A 129 10.40 11.04 17.26
C ASN A 129 11.76 10.51 16.83
N PHE A 130 12.47 9.78 17.69
CA PHE A 130 13.61 8.99 17.27
C PHE A 130 13.08 7.74 16.56
N GLY A 131 13.71 7.36 15.46
CA GLY A 131 13.19 6.26 14.66
C GLY A 131 14.16 5.76 13.62
N PHE A 132 13.85 4.58 13.11
CA PHE A 132 14.56 3.93 12.03
C PHE A 132 13.56 3.51 10.96
N GLU A 133 14.08 3.33 9.76
CA GLU A 133 13.32 2.85 8.62
C GLU A 133 14.08 1.78 7.87
N GLY A 134 13.32 1.01 7.11
CA GLY A 134 13.80 0.04 6.15
C GLY A 134 12.71 -0.18 5.11
N THR A 135 12.84 -1.24 4.32
CA THR A 135 11.87 -1.55 3.27
C THR A 135 11.05 -2.78 3.60
N PHE A 136 9.86 -2.90 3.02
CA PHE A 136 9.08 -4.13 3.08
C PHE A 136 8.44 -4.44 1.73
N GLU A 137 8.10 -5.71 1.57
CA GLU A 137 7.29 -6.20 0.48
C GLU A 137 6.21 -7.14 1.02
N ALA A 138 4.99 -6.96 0.56
CA ALA A 138 3.85 -7.80 0.89
C ALA A 138 3.17 -8.20 -0.42
N THR A 139 3.07 -9.50 -0.71
CA THR A 139 2.47 -10.02 -1.94
C THR A 139 1.21 -10.80 -1.59
N ARG A 140 0.11 -10.56 -2.31
CA ARG A 140 -1.15 -11.27 -2.09
C ARG A 140 -0.94 -12.79 -2.21
N ASP A 141 -1.45 -13.52 -1.23
CA ASP A 141 -1.51 -14.99 -1.22
C ASP A 141 -2.49 -15.52 -2.29
#